data_AF-A0A2S9IV11-F1
#
_entry.id   AF-A0A2S9IV11-F1
#
_cell.length_a   1.000
_cell.length_b   1.000
_cell.length_c   1.000
_cell.angle_alpha   90.00
_cell.angle_beta   90.00
_cell.angle_gamma   90.00
#
_symmetry.space_group_name_H-M   'P 1'
#
loop_
_entity.id
_entity.type
_entity.pdbx_description
1 polymer ?
#
loop_
_entity_poly.entity_id
_entity_poly.type
_entity_poly.pdbx_seq_one_letter_code
_entity_poly.pdbx_strand_id
1 'polypeptide(L)'
;MISSRHENADEAHALRRYVAARAAGRTYPEYSRYDAALGCWVASDAAEARGRCDGKAFRQIRRPGLPWCAWLGQDVRIAEDHALQSFFEAYATEGHDWQRLLHEVSRNRHAALRDWRRSGREVIARVSKQAKVGPDVRLPSALAEEFRIAGKGMRSLKKA
;
A
#
# COMPACT_ATOMS: atom_id res chain seq x y z
N MET A 1 13.77 -25.08 -9.76
CA MET A 1 13.68 -23.65 -10.15
C MET A 1 12.22 -23.26 -10.42
N ILE A 2 11.38 -23.14 -9.39
CA ILE A 2 9.96 -22.69 -9.50
C ILE A 2 9.88 -21.19 -9.15
N SER A 3 10.87 -20.40 -9.58
CA SER A 3 11.63 -19.58 -8.61
C SER A 3 11.53 -18.05 -8.70
N SER A 4 10.57 -17.46 -9.41
CA SER A 4 10.43 -15.98 -9.42
C SER A 4 9.10 -15.51 -10.01
N ARG A 5 8.60 -16.21 -11.03
CA ARG A 5 7.32 -15.84 -11.67
C ARG A 5 6.11 -16.10 -10.77
N HIS A 6 6.13 -17.19 -9.99
CA HIS A 6 5.06 -17.49 -9.03
C HIS A 6 5.06 -16.52 -7.85
N GLU A 7 6.24 -16.18 -7.31
CA GLU A 7 6.37 -15.20 -6.23
C GLU A 7 5.84 -13.81 -6.64
N ASN A 8 6.15 -13.37 -7.86
CA ASN A 8 5.61 -12.12 -8.41
C ASN A 8 4.09 -12.16 -8.62
N ALA A 9 3.53 -13.31 -8.97
CA ALA A 9 2.08 -13.46 -9.11
C ALA A 9 1.38 -13.37 -7.75
N ASP A 10 1.88 -14.13 -6.77
CA ASP A 10 1.36 -14.11 -5.40
C ASP A 10 1.43 -12.71 -4.79
N GLU A 11 2.52 -12.00 -5.03
CA GLU A 11 2.69 -10.63 -4.57
C GLU A 11 1.76 -9.64 -5.27
N ALA A 12 1.51 -9.80 -6.57
CA ALA A 12 0.52 -8.99 -7.27
C ALA A 12 -0.91 -9.26 -6.76
N HIS A 13 -1.20 -10.49 -6.34
CA HIS A 13 -2.45 -10.84 -5.66
C HIS A 13 -2.53 -10.23 -4.25
N ALA A 14 -1.44 -10.28 -3.48
CA ALA A 14 -1.33 -9.64 -2.17
C ALA A 14 -1.53 -8.12 -2.27
N LEU A 15 -0.91 -7.47 -3.27
CA LEU A 15 -1.08 -6.05 -3.55
C LEU A 15 -2.55 -5.68 -3.77
N ARG A 16 -3.25 -6.43 -4.63
CA ARG A 16 -4.68 -6.18 -4.88
C ARG A 16 -5.50 -6.32 -3.60
N ARG A 17 -5.23 -7.35 -2.78
CA ARG A 17 -5.93 -7.55 -1.50
C ARG A 17 -5.65 -6.41 -0.53
N TYR A 18 -4.39 -5.95 -0.46
CA TYR A 18 -3.98 -4.83 0.39
C TYR A 18 -4.74 -3.56 0.03
N VAL A 19 -4.74 -3.19 -1.26
CA VAL A 19 -5.43 -2.00 -1.76
C VAL A 19 -6.95 -2.12 -1.56
N ALA A 20 -7.53 -3.30 -1.80
CA ALA A 20 -8.96 -3.53 -1.57
C ALA A 20 -9.35 -3.38 -0.09
N ALA A 21 -8.52 -3.87 0.84
CA ALA A 21 -8.74 -3.72 2.27
C ALA A 21 -8.67 -2.24 2.69
N ARG A 22 -7.66 -1.50 2.20
CA ARG A 22 -7.51 -0.05 2.42
C ARG A 22 -8.68 0.76 1.87
N ALA A 23 -9.08 0.50 0.62
CA ALA A 23 -10.19 1.17 -0.04
C ALA A 23 -11.52 0.95 0.69
N ALA A 24 -11.70 -0.22 1.29
CA ALA A 24 -12.87 -0.56 2.10
C ALA A 24 -12.77 -0.07 3.56
N GLY A 25 -11.62 0.45 4.01
CA GLY A 25 -11.38 0.78 5.41
C GLY A 25 -11.45 -0.43 6.35
N ARG A 26 -11.27 -1.66 5.83
CA ARG A 26 -11.38 -2.90 6.60
C ARG A 26 -10.01 -3.42 7.02
N THR A 27 -9.72 -3.35 8.31
CA THR A 27 -8.53 -3.97 8.89
C THR A 27 -8.70 -5.48 9.03
N TYR A 28 -7.58 -6.21 9.01
CA TYR A 28 -7.57 -7.64 9.22
C TYR A 28 -7.88 -7.95 10.70
N PRO A 29 -8.86 -8.82 11.00
CA PRO A 29 -9.27 -9.11 12.37
C PRO A 29 -8.15 -9.83 13.12
N GLU A 30 -7.92 -9.40 14.37
CA GLU A 30 -6.92 -10.04 15.24
C GLU A 30 -7.47 -11.28 15.96
N TYR A 31 -8.80 -11.39 16.04
CA TYR A 31 -9.51 -12.49 16.69
C TYR A 31 -10.52 -13.11 15.74
N SER A 32 -10.83 -14.37 15.96
CA SER A 32 -11.99 -15.03 15.37
C SER A 32 -12.82 -15.73 16.43
N ARG A 33 -14.11 -15.83 16.20
CA ARG A 33 -15.05 -16.61 17.01
C ARG A 33 -15.64 -17.73 16.17
N TYR A 34 -15.87 -18.88 16.78
CA TYR A 34 -16.62 -19.94 16.10
C TYR A 34 -18.11 -19.59 16.09
N ASP A 35 -18.72 -19.59 14.91
CA ASP A 35 -20.15 -19.43 14.73
C ASP A 35 -20.78 -20.80 14.43
N ALA A 36 -21.49 -21.35 15.41
CA ALA A 36 -22.09 -22.67 15.30
C ALA A 36 -23.23 -22.73 14.27
N ALA A 37 -23.92 -21.61 14.01
CA ALA A 37 -24.98 -21.58 13.01
C ALA A 37 -24.43 -21.67 11.58
N LEU A 38 -23.24 -21.09 11.36
CA LEU A 38 -22.54 -21.14 10.06
C LEU A 38 -21.53 -22.29 9.97
N GLY A 39 -21.23 -22.95 11.09
CA GLY A 39 -20.22 -24.00 11.17
C GLY A 39 -18.78 -23.52 10.89
N CYS A 40 -18.50 -22.22 11.02
CA CYS A 40 -17.22 -21.62 10.58
C CYS A 40 -16.66 -20.58 11.57
N TRP A 41 -15.38 -20.24 11.41
CA TRP A 41 -14.73 -19.16 12.17
C TRP A 41 -14.98 -17.81 11.50
N VAL A 42 -15.54 -16.87 12.25
CA VAL A 42 -15.89 -15.53 11.78
C VAL A 42 -14.98 -14.50 12.45
N ALA A 43 -14.65 -13.44 11.72
CA ALA A 43 -13.89 -12.29 12.22
C ALA A 43 -14.52 -11.72 13.50
N SER A 44 -13.68 -11.36 14.46
CA SER A 44 -14.09 -10.78 15.75
C SER A 44 -13.03 -9.80 16.24
N ASP A 45 -13.41 -8.92 17.17
CA ASP A 45 -12.52 -7.93 17.75
C ASP A 45 -12.06 -8.29 19.18
N ALA A 46 -11.14 -7.49 19.71
CA ALA A 46 -10.59 -7.72 21.04
C ALA A 46 -11.62 -7.47 22.17
N ALA A 47 -12.64 -6.64 21.93
CA ALA A 47 -13.65 -6.31 22.92
C ALA A 47 -14.63 -7.47 23.09
N GLU A 48 -15.10 -8.05 21.98
CA GLU A 48 -15.90 -9.27 21.94
C GLU A 48 -15.14 -10.45 22.60
N ALA A 49 -13.85 -10.59 22.30
CA ALA A 49 -13.03 -11.65 22.88
C ALA A 49 -12.81 -11.49 24.40
N ARG A 50 -12.62 -10.27 24.90
CA ARG A 50 -12.46 -9.99 26.35
C ARG A 50 -13.76 -10.04 27.12
N GLY A 51 -14.88 -9.69 26.47
CA GLY A 51 -16.20 -9.59 27.08
C GLY A 51 -16.82 -10.91 27.52
N ARG A 52 -16.17 -12.06 27.26
CA ARG A 52 -16.75 -13.41 27.46
C ARG A 52 -18.18 -13.48 26.91
N CYS A 53 -18.37 -13.24 25.61
CA CYS A 53 -19.66 -13.50 24.99
C CYS A 53 -20.05 -14.98 25.16
N ASP A 54 -21.03 -15.25 26.02
CA ASP A 54 -21.93 -16.42 26.02
C ASP A 54 -21.30 -17.78 25.70
N GLY A 55 -20.15 -18.11 26.30
CA GLY A 55 -19.51 -19.42 26.11
C GLY A 55 -18.97 -19.69 24.69
N LYS A 56 -18.84 -18.68 23.83
CA LYS A 56 -18.28 -18.83 22.49
C LYS A 56 -16.76 -19.00 22.55
N ALA A 57 -16.23 -19.94 21.78
CA ALA A 57 -14.80 -20.15 21.65
C ALA A 57 -14.18 -19.06 20.77
N PHE A 58 -13.19 -18.35 21.31
CA PHE A 58 -12.41 -17.35 20.59
C PHE A 58 -11.01 -17.88 20.29
N ARG A 59 -10.45 -17.45 19.17
CA ARG A 59 -9.08 -17.73 18.75
C ARG A 59 -8.39 -16.44 18.37
N GLN A 60 -7.21 -16.19 18.96
CA GLN A 60 -6.35 -15.11 18.50
C GLN A 60 -5.63 -15.54 17.22
N ILE A 61 -5.79 -14.77 16.14
CA ILE A 61 -5.15 -15.00 14.85
C ILE A 61 -3.75 -14.36 14.84
N ARG A 62 -3.63 -13.18 15.45
CA ARG A 62 -2.35 -12.48 15.60
C ARG A 62 -1.50 -13.19 16.66
N ARG A 63 -0.33 -13.66 16.26
CA ARG A 63 0.64 -14.24 17.20
C ARG A 63 1.57 -13.15 17.73
N PRO A 64 1.70 -12.98 19.06
CA PRO A 64 2.63 -12.00 19.61
C PRO A 64 4.06 -12.34 19.17
N GLY A 65 4.82 -11.31 18.81
CA GLY A 65 6.22 -11.45 18.34
C GLY A 65 6.41 -11.77 16.86
N LEU A 66 5.34 -12.05 16.10
CA LEU A 66 5.42 -12.18 14.64
C LEU A 66 4.98 -10.88 13.94
N PRO A 67 5.55 -10.58 12.75
CA PRO A 67 5.18 -9.40 11.99
C PRO A 67 3.71 -9.47 11.58
N TRP A 68 3.04 -8.32 11.60
CA TRP A 68 1.61 -8.21 11.35
C TRP A 68 1.31 -6.95 10.55
N CYS A 69 0.61 -7.12 9.43
CA CYS A 69 0.07 -6.04 8.62
C CYS A 69 -1.39 -5.80 9.03
N ALA A 70 -1.72 -4.55 9.36
CA ALA A 70 -3.09 -4.17 9.74
C ALA A 70 -4.15 -4.48 8.66
N TRP A 71 -3.75 -4.65 7.41
CA TRP A 71 -4.65 -4.85 6.26
C TRP A 71 -4.65 -6.29 5.74
N LEU A 72 -3.54 -7.02 5.91
CA LEU A 72 -3.36 -8.37 5.36
C LEU A 72 -3.09 -9.45 6.43
N GLY A 73 -2.97 -9.07 7.70
CA GLY A 73 -2.68 -9.98 8.79
C GLY A 73 -1.23 -10.46 8.75
N GLN A 74 -1.03 -11.77 8.65
CA GLN A 74 0.32 -12.37 8.65
C GLN A 74 1.10 -12.15 7.34
N ASP A 75 0.42 -11.73 6.26
CA ASP A 75 1.08 -11.41 5.00
C ASP A 75 1.60 -9.97 5.03
N VAL A 76 2.89 -9.84 5.35
CA VAL A 76 3.58 -8.56 5.53
C VAL A 76 4.38 -8.11 4.33
N ARG A 77 4.39 -8.87 3.23
CA ARG A 77 5.24 -8.60 2.05
C ARG A 77 5.06 -7.20 1.50
N ILE A 78 3.81 -6.75 1.39
CA ILE A 78 3.49 -5.39 0.92
C ILE A 78 3.88 -4.33 1.96
N ALA A 79 3.73 -4.63 3.25
CA ALA A 79 4.08 -3.71 4.34
C ALA A 79 5.61 -3.52 4.47
N GLU A 80 6.39 -4.56 4.19
CA GLU A 80 7.85 -4.56 4.22
C GLU A 80 8.47 -3.96 2.94
N ASP A 81 7.71 -3.87 1.85
CA ASP A 81 8.18 -3.23 0.62
C ASP A 81 8.19 -1.71 0.74
N HIS A 82 9.34 -1.17 1.14
CA HIS A 82 9.56 0.27 1.27
C HIS A 82 9.25 1.07 0.01
N ALA A 83 9.47 0.52 -1.19
CA ALA A 83 9.16 1.22 -2.43
C ALA A 83 7.64 1.37 -2.59
N LEU A 84 6.87 0.31 -2.38
CA LEU A 84 5.41 0.40 -2.41
C LEU A 84 4.86 1.30 -1.31
N GLN A 85 5.39 1.22 -0.08
CA GLN A 85 4.96 2.12 1.00
C GLN A 85 5.23 3.58 0.65
N SER A 86 6.40 3.90 0.11
CA SER A 86 6.73 5.26 -0.34
C SER A 86 5.81 5.75 -1.47
N PHE A 87 5.40 4.86 -2.37
CA PHE A 87 4.39 5.18 -3.38
C PHE A 87 3.04 5.50 -2.74
N PHE A 88 2.56 4.67 -1.81
CA PHE A 88 1.28 4.92 -1.15
C PHE A 88 1.30 6.22 -0.32
N GLU A 89 2.38 6.52 0.37
CA GLU A 89 2.54 7.78 1.10
C GLU A 89 2.47 9.00 0.18
N ALA A 90 3.05 8.90 -1.02
CA ALA A 90 3.08 10.01 -1.97
C ALA A 90 1.76 10.18 -2.77
N TYR A 91 1.02 9.09 -3.02
CA TYR A 91 -0.10 9.09 -3.97
C TYR A 91 -1.46 8.69 -3.38
N ALA A 92 -1.51 8.20 -2.14
CA ALA A 92 -2.73 7.70 -1.49
C ALA A 92 -3.00 8.41 -0.15
N THR A 93 -3.00 9.74 -0.19
CA THR A 93 -3.18 10.62 0.97
C THR A 93 -4.63 10.66 1.45
N GLU A 94 -5.59 10.55 0.53
CA GLU A 94 -7.01 10.63 0.85
C GLU A 94 -7.72 9.29 0.68
N GLY A 95 -8.89 9.14 1.32
CA GLY A 95 -9.69 7.91 1.23
C GLY A 95 -10.10 7.54 -0.20
N HIS A 96 -10.38 8.54 -1.03
CA HIS A 96 -10.80 8.34 -2.42
C HIS A 96 -9.66 7.86 -3.34
N ASP A 97 -8.40 8.16 -2.99
CA ASP A 97 -7.24 7.67 -3.75
C ASP A 97 -7.16 6.14 -3.74
N TRP A 98 -7.50 5.53 -2.60
CA TRP A 98 -7.48 4.07 -2.48
C TRP A 98 -8.50 3.39 -3.39
N GLN A 99 -9.65 4.02 -3.65
CA GLN A 99 -10.62 3.54 -4.63
C GLN A 99 -10.10 3.64 -6.06
N ARG A 100 -9.45 4.76 -6.41
CA ARG A 100 -8.78 4.93 -7.70
C ARG A 100 -7.69 3.86 -7.93
N LEU A 101 -6.82 3.66 -6.93
CA LEU A 101 -5.77 2.64 -6.98
C LEU A 101 -6.35 1.24 -7.06
N LEU A 102 -7.48 0.97 -6.39
CA LEU A 102 -8.18 -0.31 -6.48
C LEU A 102 -8.65 -0.60 -7.91
N HIS A 103 -9.18 0.40 -8.61
CA HIS A 103 -9.55 0.25 -10.02
C HIS A 103 -8.34 -0.05 -10.90
N GLU A 104 -7.22 0.65 -10.69
CA GLU A 104 -5.99 0.47 -11.46
C GLU A 104 -5.38 -0.93 -11.27
N VAL A 105 -5.18 -1.36 -10.01
CA VAL A 105 -4.63 -2.69 -9.70
C VAL A 105 -5.58 -3.82 -10.11
N SER A 106 -6.88 -3.57 -10.13
CA SER A 106 -7.87 -4.57 -10.59
C SER A 106 -7.81 -4.79 -12.09
N ARG A 107 -7.48 -3.76 -12.88
CA ARG A 107 -7.29 -3.88 -14.34
C ARG A 107 -6.04 -4.69 -14.67
N ASN A 108 -4.89 -4.36 -14.07
CA ASN A 108 -3.65 -5.10 -14.29
C ASN A 108 -2.72 -5.02 -13.07
N ARG A 109 -2.89 -5.97 -12.15
CA ARG A 109 -2.11 -6.07 -10.90
C ARG A 109 -0.59 -6.19 -11.11
N HIS A 110 -0.15 -6.88 -12.15
CA HIS A 110 1.28 -7.08 -12.40
C HIS A 110 1.95 -5.81 -12.91
N ALA A 111 1.27 -5.10 -13.83
CA ALA A 111 1.74 -3.79 -14.29
C ALA A 111 1.76 -2.79 -13.13
N ALA A 112 0.66 -2.69 -12.38
CA ALA A 112 0.56 -1.84 -11.20
C ALA A 112 1.69 -2.11 -10.19
N LEU A 113 1.92 -3.39 -9.83
CA LEU A 113 3.01 -3.75 -8.91
C LEU A 113 4.37 -3.24 -9.38
N ARG A 114 4.71 -3.46 -10.65
CA ARG A 114 6.00 -3.04 -11.22
C ARG A 114 6.11 -1.51 -11.28
N ASP A 115 5.08 -0.85 -11.77
CA ASP A 115 5.10 0.59 -12.09
C ASP A 115 5.04 1.43 -10.81
N TRP A 116 4.28 0.98 -9.80
CA TRP A 116 4.21 1.62 -8.50
C TRP A 116 5.50 1.43 -7.71
N ARG A 117 6.12 0.24 -7.74
CA ARG A 117 7.45 0.02 -7.17
C ARG A 117 8.50 0.93 -7.78
N ARG A 118 8.47 1.10 -9.11
CA ARG A 118 9.38 2.01 -9.80
C ARG A 118 9.17 3.44 -9.30
N SER A 119 7.93 3.92 -9.28
CA SER A 119 7.57 5.27 -8.81
C SER A 119 7.97 5.49 -7.35
N GLY A 120 7.77 4.50 -6.49
CA GLY A 120 8.19 4.53 -5.09
C GLY A 120 9.70 4.63 -4.91
N ARG A 121 10.49 3.89 -5.70
CA ARG A 121 11.96 4.05 -5.72
C ARG A 121 12.38 5.44 -6.16
N GLU A 122 11.68 6.05 -7.10
CA GLU A 122 11.94 7.42 -7.54
C GLU A 122 11.63 8.44 -6.42
N VAL A 123 10.57 8.23 -5.64
CA VAL A 123 10.26 9.02 -4.43
C VAL A 123 11.38 8.91 -3.40
N ILE A 124 11.78 7.69 -3.03
CA ILE A 124 12.88 7.45 -2.07
C ILE A 124 14.18 8.12 -2.55
N ALA A 125 14.50 7.99 -3.84
CA ALA A 125 15.70 8.60 -4.40
C ALA A 125 15.66 10.13 -4.32
N ARG A 126 14.50 10.75 -4.54
CA ARG A 126 14.31 12.21 -4.41
C ARG A 126 14.49 12.66 -2.96
N VAL A 127 13.86 11.97 -2.02
CA VAL A 127 13.99 12.27 -0.57
C VAL A 127 15.43 12.08 -0.10
N SER A 128 16.08 11.00 -0.51
CA SER A 128 17.50 10.74 -0.19
C SER A 128 18.43 11.83 -0.74
N LYS A 129 18.16 12.35 -1.94
CA LYS A 129 18.92 13.49 -2.50
C LYS A 129 18.67 14.76 -1.70
N GLN A 130 17.42 15.04 -1.33
CA GLN A 130 17.04 16.21 -0.53
C GLN A 130 17.76 16.19 0.82
N ALA A 131 17.78 15.03 1.49
CA ALA A 131 18.46 14.85 2.78
C ALA A 131 19.97 15.12 2.73
N LYS A 132 20.62 14.84 1.59
CA LYS A 132 22.06 15.12 1.40
C LYS A 132 22.39 16.59 1.21
N VAL A 133 21.47 17.38 0.69
CA VAL A 133 21.68 18.82 0.41
C VAL A 133 21.22 19.69 1.59
N GLY A 134 20.33 19.17 2.44
CA GLY A 134 19.79 19.83 3.62
C GLY A 134 18.29 20.13 3.48
N PRO A 135 17.56 20.24 4.61
CA PRO A 135 16.10 20.37 4.60
C PRO A 135 15.60 21.65 3.92
N ASP A 136 16.41 22.70 3.89
CA ASP A 136 16.04 24.02 3.37
C ASP A 136 16.23 24.18 1.86
N VAL A 137 16.89 23.25 1.18
CA VAL A 137 17.18 23.37 -0.25
C VAL A 137 16.17 22.57 -1.06
N ARG A 138 15.01 23.15 -1.40
CA ARG A 138 14.05 22.49 -2.32
C ARG A 138 14.77 22.09 -3.61
N LEU A 139 14.94 20.79 -3.81
CA LEU A 139 15.51 20.27 -5.05
C LEU A 139 14.68 20.79 -6.23
N PRO A 140 15.33 21.34 -7.26
CA PRO A 140 14.61 21.83 -8.42
C PRO A 140 13.77 20.71 -9.03
N SER A 141 12.48 20.98 -9.23
CA SER A 141 11.66 20.12 -10.10
C SER A 141 12.22 20.24 -11.52
N ALA A 142 12.23 19.14 -12.28
CA ALA A 142 12.71 19.16 -13.67
C ALA A 142 11.99 20.23 -14.53
N LEU A 143 10.74 20.55 -14.20
CA LEU A 143 9.97 21.64 -14.78
C LEU A 143 10.52 23.03 -14.41
N ALA A 144 10.89 23.26 -13.14
CA ALA A 144 11.43 24.55 -12.72
C ALA A 144 12.76 24.89 -13.39
N GLU A 145 13.58 23.88 -13.71
CA GLU A 145 14.84 24.06 -14.46
C GLU A 145 14.58 24.43 -15.93
N GLU A 146 13.56 23.84 -16.55
CA GLU A 146 13.18 24.10 -17.93
C GLU A 146 12.73 25.56 -18.15
N PHE A 147 12.16 26.19 -17.11
CA PHE A 147 11.74 27.59 -17.12
C PHE A 147 12.77 28.59 -16.56
N ARG A 148 13.86 28.14 -15.92
CA ARG A 148 14.95 29.04 -15.48
C ARG A 148 15.87 29.48 -16.62
N ILE A 149 15.87 28.77 -17.74
CA ILE A 149 16.68 29.16 -18.90
C ILE A 149 16.02 30.37 -19.57
N ALA A 150 16.65 31.53 -19.47
CA ALA A 150 16.24 32.74 -20.17
C ALA A 150 16.09 32.44 -21.68
N GLY A 151 14.87 32.54 -22.21
CA GLY A 151 14.56 32.33 -23.63
C GLY A 151 13.70 31.11 -23.99
N LYS A 152 13.37 30.20 -23.05
CA LYS A 152 12.51 29.02 -23.33
C LYS A 152 11.08 29.10 -22.80
N GLY A 153 10.71 30.13 -22.04
CA GLY A 153 9.34 30.31 -21.52
C GLY A 153 8.38 30.98 -22.51
N MET A 154 7.28 30.29 -22.83
CA MET A 154 6.04 30.75 -23.50
C MET A 154 6.02 31.04 -25.01
N ARG A 155 7.14 31.02 -25.75
CA ARG A 155 7.09 31.26 -27.23
C ARG A 155 6.84 30.02 -28.11
N SER A 156 6.84 28.81 -27.56
CA SER A 156 6.66 27.58 -28.37
C SER A 156 5.28 26.94 -28.29
N LEU A 157 4.29 27.55 -27.63
CA LEU A 157 2.89 27.16 -27.83
C LEU A 157 2.45 27.66 -29.21
N LYS A 158 2.81 26.90 -30.26
CA LYS A 158 2.15 27.03 -31.56
C LYS A 158 0.67 26.77 -31.35
N LYS A 159 -0.15 27.79 -31.62
CA LYS A 159 -1.56 27.55 -31.95
C LYS A 159 -1.60 26.69 -33.21
N ALA A 160 -2.11 25.48 -33.09
CA ALA A 160 -2.78 24.72 -34.14
C ALA A 160 -3.77 23.77 -33.45
#